data_AF-A0A848KHJ6-F1
#
_entry.id   AF-A0A848KHJ6-F1
#
_cell.length_a   1.000
_cell.length_b   1.000
_cell.length_c   1.000
_cell.angle_alpha   90.00
_cell.angle_beta   90.00
_cell.angle_gamma   90.00
#
_symmetry.space_group_name_H-M   'P 1'
#
loop_
_entity.id
_entity.type
_entity.pdbx_description
1 polymer ?
#
loop_
_entity_poly.entity_id
_entity_poly.type
_entity_poly.pdbx_seq_one_letter_code
_entity_poly.pdbx_strand_id
1 'polypeptide(L)'
;MAQPGSDQPVSEPTRRRGRFWWVRWVAAVALLALLTAEGIYLWPRLHESWQSLSEIHWGWLAACIAAQAVSLSGYGRMQKQLLAAGGVQVSQSKSVSVIYGSTAMSVTLPAGQVFSTAFTYRQMRRWGASPIVASWQLAISGVIAAAGLALLGVGGALLAGGSVSPYTLIISIGGVAALIYAGSYASKHPDSIASVVGWLVAKYNRIRKQPRDTGMEHVNKIIHQVESVQLSAKDAALTFLWAFDHRAGDVACLAFACYAVGADPRLAGLLITFAIGKAVGTIPLAPGGLVFVDATLIATLTSTAGLPASQAVAAAFVYRGVSFILVAIVGWIVFLFLFRKTQGDDLEFDVELERQERNDA
;
A
#
# COMPACT_ATOMS: atom_id res chain seq x y z
N MET A 1 -5.76 33.01 -65.14
CA MET A 1 -5.32 33.42 -63.80
C MET A 1 -6.53 33.87 -62.99
N ALA A 2 -7.03 33.01 -62.10
CA ALA A 2 -7.85 33.33 -60.92
C ALA A 2 -8.07 32.02 -60.15
N GLN A 3 -7.64 31.97 -58.88
CA GLN A 3 -7.73 30.79 -58.01
C GLN A 3 -9.17 30.59 -57.49
N PRO A 4 -9.69 29.35 -57.37
CA PRO A 4 -10.93 29.08 -56.68
C PRO A 4 -10.72 28.63 -55.23
N GLY A 5 -11.51 29.20 -54.32
CA GLY A 5 -12.20 28.51 -53.22
C GLY A 5 -11.35 27.93 -52.08
N SER A 6 -11.16 28.71 -51.02
CA SER A 6 -10.79 28.21 -49.70
C SER A 6 -12.03 27.70 -48.95
N ASP A 7 -12.34 26.41 -49.08
CA ASP A 7 -13.22 25.69 -48.15
C ASP A 7 -12.40 24.58 -47.47
N GLN A 8 -11.74 24.94 -46.37
CA GLN A 8 -11.24 23.96 -45.42
C GLN A 8 -12.40 23.59 -44.48
N PRO A 9 -12.85 22.33 -44.42
CA PRO A 9 -13.90 21.95 -43.48
C PRO A 9 -13.39 22.14 -42.05
N VAL A 10 -14.08 22.96 -41.27
CA VAL A 10 -13.88 23.08 -39.82
C VAL A 10 -14.11 21.69 -39.23
N SER A 11 -13.05 21.06 -38.76
CA SER A 11 -13.13 19.77 -38.08
C SER A 11 -13.80 19.97 -36.72
N GLU A 12 -15.08 19.63 -36.63
CA GLU A 12 -15.74 19.50 -35.33
C GLU A 12 -14.98 18.50 -34.45
N PRO A 13 -14.75 18.81 -33.16
CA PRO A 13 -14.08 17.88 -32.26
C PRO A 13 -15.01 16.67 -32.03
N THR A 14 -14.73 15.58 -32.73
CA THR A 14 -15.38 14.29 -32.51
C THR A 14 -15.18 13.88 -31.04
N ARG A 15 -16.23 14.01 -30.25
CA ARG A 15 -16.31 13.42 -28.90
C ARG A 15 -16.14 11.92 -29.03
N ARG A 16 -14.90 11.43 -28.88
CA ARG A 16 -14.59 9.99 -28.84
C ARG A 16 -15.29 9.34 -27.65
N ARG A 17 -16.46 8.76 -27.91
CA ARG A 17 -17.23 7.93 -26.99
C ARG A 17 -16.45 6.65 -26.67
N GLY A 18 -15.68 6.70 -25.59
CA GLY A 18 -15.52 5.63 -24.58
C GLY A 18 -15.01 4.25 -25.01
N ARG A 19 -13.73 4.14 -25.43
CA ARG A 19 -13.01 2.85 -25.62
C ARG A 19 -12.74 2.08 -24.31
N PHE A 20 -13.32 2.47 -23.17
CA PHE A 20 -13.05 1.93 -21.84
C PHE A 20 -14.30 1.42 -21.10
N TRP A 21 -15.46 1.34 -21.77
CA TRP A 21 -16.66 0.74 -21.18
C TRP A 21 -16.43 -0.73 -20.79
N TRP A 22 -15.61 -1.46 -21.56
CA TRP A 22 -15.24 -2.84 -21.28
C TRP A 22 -14.40 -2.98 -19.99
N VAL A 23 -13.57 -2.01 -19.61
CA VAL A 23 -12.77 -2.08 -18.37
C VAL A 23 -13.67 -2.03 -17.13
N ARG A 24 -14.81 -1.33 -17.18
CA ARG A 24 -15.85 -1.40 -16.14
C ARG A 24 -16.38 -2.81 -15.98
N TRP A 25 -16.63 -3.50 -17.10
CA TRP A 25 -17.07 -4.89 -17.08
C TRP A 25 -15.96 -5.84 -16.66
N VAL A 26 -14.71 -5.60 -17.04
CA VAL A 26 -13.58 -6.44 -16.61
C VAL A 26 -13.31 -6.27 -15.12
N ALA A 27 -13.34 -5.05 -14.57
CA ALA A 27 -13.20 -4.83 -13.13
C ALA A 27 -14.39 -5.40 -12.36
N ALA A 28 -15.63 -5.23 -12.86
CA ALA A 28 -16.82 -5.81 -12.26
C ALA A 28 -16.82 -7.35 -12.33
N VAL A 29 -16.37 -7.93 -13.45
CA VAL A 29 -16.25 -9.38 -13.64
C VAL A 29 -15.10 -9.94 -12.83
N ALA A 30 -13.96 -9.26 -12.72
CA ALA A 30 -12.85 -9.67 -11.86
C ALA A 30 -13.26 -9.62 -10.38
N LEU A 31 -13.97 -8.59 -9.96
CA LEU A 31 -14.54 -8.48 -8.62
C LEU A 31 -15.61 -9.55 -8.37
N LEU A 32 -16.51 -9.78 -9.32
CA LEU A 32 -17.54 -10.82 -9.21
C LEU A 32 -16.91 -12.21 -9.17
N ALA A 33 -15.92 -12.48 -10.02
CA ALA A 33 -15.18 -13.74 -10.04
C ALA A 33 -14.41 -13.95 -8.74
N LEU A 34 -13.82 -12.88 -8.18
CA LEU A 34 -13.15 -12.89 -6.87
C LEU A 34 -14.15 -13.22 -5.74
N LEU A 35 -15.28 -12.52 -5.68
CA LEU A 35 -16.36 -12.78 -4.71
C LEU A 35 -16.91 -14.20 -4.84
N THR A 36 -17.07 -14.69 -6.07
CA THR A 36 -17.59 -16.02 -6.36
C THR A 36 -16.56 -17.10 -6.02
N ALA A 37 -15.28 -16.86 -6.30
CA ALA A 37 -14.20 -17.78 -5.96
C ALA A 37 -14.02 -17.91 -4.44
N GLU A 38 -14.02 -16.80 -3.71
CA GLU A 38 -14.04 -16.78 -2.24
C GLU A 38 -15.28 -17.51 -1.69
N GLY A 39 -16.45 -17.18 -2.24
CA GLY A 39 -17.71 -17.81 -1.87
C GLY A 39 -17.69 -19.33 -2.08
N ILE A 40 -17.21 -19.82 -3.22
CA ILE A 40 -17.11 -21.26 -3.55
C ILE A 40 -16.04 -21.96 -2.70
N TYR A 41 -14.88 -21.33 -2.50
CA TYR A 41 -13.78 -21.91 -1.72
C TYR A 41 -14.17 -22.07 -0.23
N LEU A 42 -14.89 -21.10 0.31
CA LEU A 42 -15.34 -21.11 1.69
C LEU A 42 -16.68 -21.85 1.87
N TRP A 43 -17.47 -22.06 0.81
CA TRP A 43 -18.80 -22.71 0.84
C TRP A 43 -18.86 -24.01 1.67
N PRO A 44 -17.91 -24.95 1.55
CA PRO A 44 -17.95 -26.18 2.34
C PRO A 44 -17.74 -25.94 3.84
N ARG A 45 -16.96 -24.91 4.22
CA ARG A 45 -16.71 -24.52 5.62
C ARG A 45 -17.78 -23.58 6.17
N LEU A 46 -18.46 -22.84 5.30
CA LEU A 46 -19.58 -21.97 5.61
C LEU A 46 -20.84 -22.77 5.96
N HIS A 47 -21.03 -23.96 5.40
CA HIS A 47 -22.18 -24.81 5.72
C HIS A 47 -22.17 -25.25 7.20
N GLU A 48 -21.00 -25.53 7.78
CA GLU A 48 -20.84 -25.80 9.22
C GLU A 48 -20.94 -24.55 10.10
N SER A 49 -20.73 -23.36 9.53
CA SER A 49 -20.68 -22.07 10.25
C SER A 49 -21.91 -21.18 10.00
N TRP A 50 -22.93 -21.70 9.30
CA TRP A 50 -24.10 -20.92 8.85
C TRP A 50 -24.89 -20.31 10.00
N GLN A 51 -24.93 -20.99 11.16
CA GLN A 51 -25.55 -20.46 12.38
C GLN A 51 -24.87 -19.17 12.87
N SER A 52 -23.53 -19.12 12.86
CA SER A 52 -22.78 -17.93 13.33
C SER A 52 -22.88 -16.72 12.38
N LEU A 53 -23.09 -16.94 11.09
CA LEU A 53 -23.30 -15.86 10.12
C LEU A 53 -24.74 -15.35 10.10
N SER A 54 -25.70 -16.18 10.52
CA SER A 54 -27.11 -15.77 10.62
C SER A 54 -27.37 -14.75 11.74
N GLU A 55 -26.48 -14.70 12.74
CA GLU A 55 -26.52 -13.74 13.86
C GLU A 55 -25.40 -12.68 13.76
N ILE A 56 -25.18 -12.11 12.57
CA ILE A 56 -24.25 -10.99 12.43
C ILE A 56 -24.75 -9.78 13.24
N HIS A 57 -23.88 -9.30 14.12
CA HIS A 57 -24.11 -8.08 14.88
C HIS A 57 -23.73 -6.87 14.02
N TRP A 58 -24.73 -6.27 13.36
CA TRP A 58 -24.56 -5.15 12.43
C TRP A 58 -23.83 -3.93 13.01
N GLY A 59 -23.96 -3.68 14.32
CA GLY A 59 -23.22 -2.61 15.00
C GLY A 59 -21.71 -2.81 14.96
N TRP A 60 -21.25 -4.05 15.20
CA TRP A 60 -19.84 -4.40 15.12
C TRP A 60 -19.33 -4.43 13.67
N LEU A 61 -20.17 -4.85 12.72
CA LEU A 61 -19.83 -4.75 11.30
C LEU A 61 -19.64 -3.28 10.87
N ALA A 62 -20.51 -2.37 11.31
CA ALA A 62 -20.35 -0.95 11.06
C ALA A 62 -19.09 -0.38 11.72
N ALA A 63 -18.77 -0.80 12.95
CA ALA A 63 -17.52 -0.43 13.62
C ALA A 63 -16.29 -0.97 12.87
N CYS A 64 -16.35 -2.18 12.33
CA CYS A 64 -15.31 -2.78 11.49
C CYS A 64 -15.04 -1.92 10.23
N ILE A 65 -16.10 -1.52 9.52
CA ILE A 65 -16.01 -0.63 8.36
C ILE A 65 -15.43 0.74 8.75
N ALA A 66 -15.89 1.31 9.85
CA ALA A 66 -15.40 2.59 10.35
C ALA A 66 -13.91 2.52 10.71
N ALA A 67 -13.48 1.47 11.42
CA ALA A 67 -12.08 1.24 11.77
C ALA A 67 -11.20 1.11 10.53
N GLN A 68 -11.67 0.40 9.49
CA GLN A 68 -10.96 0.31 8.22
C GLN A 68 -10.84 1.67 7.51
N ALA A 69 -11.90 2.49 7.54
CA ALA A 69 -11.89 3.82 6.94
C ALA A 69 -10.95 4.79 7.69
N VAL A 70 -10.93 4.73 9.04
CA VAL A 70 -10.00 5.48 9.88
C VAL A 70 -8.56 5.04 9.58
N SER A 71 -8.31 3.73 9.51
CA SER A 71 -6.99 3.17 9.19
C SER A 71 -6.44 3.72 7.86
N LEU A 72 -7.23 3.68 6.78
CA LEU A 72 -6.80 4.19 5.46
C LEU A 72 -6.63 5.71 5.45
N SER A 73 -7.47 6.42 6.21
CA SER A 73 -7.34 7.87 6.38
C SER A 73 -6.06 8.25 7.13
N GLY A 74 -5.73 7.52 8.19
CA GLY A 74 -4.48 7.65 8.95
C GLY A 74 -3.26 7.39 8.07
N TYR A 75 -3.31 6.34 7.23
CA TYR A 75 -2.24 6.05 6.28
C TYR A 75 -2.06 7.17 5.24
N GLY A 76 -3.15 7.76 4.75
CA GLY A 76 -3.09 8.95 3.89
C GLY A 76 -2.46 10.16 4.60
N ARG A 77 -2.77 10.39 5.89
CA ARG A 77 -2.14 11.48 6.67
C ARG A 77 -0.64 11.24 6.85
N MET A 78 -0.25 10.01 7.16
CA MET A 78 1.15 9.59 7.25
C MET A 78 1.90 9.87 5.95
N GLN A 79 1.36 9.44 4.79
CA GLN A 79 2.00 9.71 3.50
C GLN A 79 2.10 11.21 3.19
N LYS A 80 1.02 11.96 3.42
CA LYS A 80 1.00 13.41 3.25
C LYS A 80 2.09 14.09 4.08
N GLN A 81 2.27 13.71 5.34
CA GLN A 81 3.25 14.33 6.22
C GLN A 81 4.68 14.02 5.80
N LEU A 82 4.95 12.79 5.36
CA LEU A 82 6.24 12.42 4.77
C LEU A 82 6.55 13.22 3.50
N LEU A 83 5.56 13.44 2.62
CA LEU A 83 5.72 14.26 1.43
C LEU A 83 5.94 15.74 1.77
N ALA A 84 5.24 16.26 2.77
CA ALA A 84 5.42 17.64 3.25
C ALA A 84 6.84 17.87 3.79
N ALA A 85 7.42 16.88 4.47
CA ALA A 85 8.82 16.93 4.91
C ALA A 85 9.82 16.94 3.74
N GLY A 86 9.45 16.38 2.59
CA GLY A 86 10.19 16.47 1.33
C GLY A 86 9.87 17.70 0.49
N GLY A 87 9.18 18.71 1.06
CA GLY A 87 8.81 19.95 0.37
C GLY A 87 7.55 19.87 -0.50
N VAL A 88 6.85 18.73 -0.52
CA VAL A 88 5.69 18.51 -1.40
C VAL A 88 4.38 18.60 -0.61
N GLN A 89 3.62 19.68 -0.83
CA GLN A 89 2.35 19.91 -0.15
C GLN A 89 1.19 19.25 -0.90
N VAL A 90 0.54 18.27 -0.25
CA VAL A 90 -0.59 17.52 -0.83
C VAL A 90 -1.83 17.64 0.04
N SER A 91 -3.01 17.84 -0.55
CA SER A 91 -4.28 17.82 0.19
C SER A 91 -4.61 16.41 0.69
N GLN A 92 -5.28 16.29 1.84
CA GLN A 92 -5.65 15.00 2.42
C GLN A 92 -6.46 14.11 1.45
N SER A 93 -7.45 14.68 0.78
CA SER A 93 -8.32 13.93 -0.15
C SER A 93 -7.52 13.34 -1.31
N LYS A 94 -6.52 14.06 -1.83
CA LYS A 94 -5.63 13.54 -2.89
C LYS A 94 -4.80 12.35 -2.39
N SER A 95 -4.18 12.47 -1.22
CA SER A 95 -3.38 11.37 -0.65
C SER A 95 -4.24 10.13 -0.38
N VAL A 96 -5.39 10.29 0.28
CA VAL A 96 -6.33 9.19 0.55
C VAL A 96 -6.82 8.55 -0.75
N SER A 97 -7.10 9.34 -1.79
CA SER A 97 -7.52 8.80 -3.09
C SER A 97 -6.46 7.91 -3.73
N VAL A 98 -5.19 8.30 -3.61
CA VAL A 98 -4.05 7.48 -4.07
C VAL A 98 -3.94 6.21 -3.26
N ILE A 99 -4.08 6.28 -1.93
CA ILE A 99 -4.07 5.09 -1.08
C ILE A 99 -5.15 4.10 -1.52
N TYR A 100 -6.39 4.54 -1.65
CA TYR A 100 -7.49 3.68 -2.07
C TYR A 100 -7.26 3.09 -3.47
N GLY A 101 -6.85 3.90 -4.46
CA GLY A 101 -6.55 3.41 -5.80
C GLY A 101 -5.38 2.42 -5.84
N SER A 102 -4.30 2.73 -5.11
CA SER A 102 -3.10 1.90 -4.99
C SER A 102 -3.42 0.58 -4.31
N THR A 103 -4.18 0.60 -3.21
CA THR A 103 -4.62 -0.62 -2.51
C THR A 103 -5.51 -1.46 -3.40
N ALA A 104 -6.46 -0.87 -4.13
CA ALA A 104 -7.29 -1.60 -5.09
C ALA A 104 -6.45 -2.32 -6.16
N MET A 105 -5.46 -1.63 -6.76
CA MET A 105 -4.53 -2.26 -7.71
C MET A 105 -3.72 -3.38 -7.06
N SER A 106 -3.23 -3.14 -5.84
CA SER A 106 -2.42 -4.08 -5.06
C SER A 106 -3.12 -5.42 -4.85
N VAL A 107 -4.42 -5.37 -4.56
CA VAL A 107 -5.20 -6.55 -4.20
C VAL A 107 -5.86 -7.25 -5.39
N THR A 108 -6.15 -6.54 -6.49
CA THR A 108 -6.86 -7.12 -7.64
C THR A 108 -5.97 -7.52 -8.81
N LEU A 109 -4.79 -6.92 -8.99
CA LEU A 109 -3.94 -7.17 -10.15
C LEU A 109 -2.91 -8.30 -9.91
N PRO A 110 -2.60 -9.13 -10.93
CA PRO A 110 -1.42 -9.99 -10.86
C PRO A 110 -0.17 -9.11 -10.76
N ALA A 111 0.74 -9.43 -9.83
CA ALA A 111 1.83 -8.53 -9.42
C ALA A 111 1.35 -7.15 -8.93
N GLY A 112 0.17 -7.09 -8.31
CA GLY A 112 -0.47 -5.84 -7.89
C GLY A 112 0.41 -4.94 -7.03
N GLN A 113 1.31 -5.50 -6.21
CA GLN A 113 2.28 -4.70 -5.45
C GLN A 113 3.19 -3.85 -6.35
N VAL A 114 3.61 -4.38 -7.50
CA VAL A 114 4.44 -3.65 -8.47
C VAL A 114 3.63 -2.51 -9.10
N PHE A 115 2.43 -2.81 -9.59
CA PHE A 115 1.54 -1.80 -10.20
C PHE A 115 1.12 -0.71 -9.21
N SER A 116 0.77 -1.09 -7.99
CA SER A 116 0.44 -0.21 -6.87
C SER A 116 1.60 0.74 -6.55
N THR A 117 2.82 0.20 -6.42
CA THR A 117 4.01 1.00 -6.11
C THR A 117 4.34 1.96 -7.25
N ALA A 118 4.27 1.49 -8.50
CA ALA A 118 4.48 2.32 -9.68
C ALA A 118 3.43 3.44 -9.78
N PHE A 119 2.15 3.14 -9.55
CA PHE A 119 1.07 4.12 -9.53
C PHE A 119 1.31 5.20 -8.45
N THR A 120 1.63 4.77 -7.23
CA THR A 120 1.94 5.68 -6.11
C THR A 120 3.14 6.58 -6.44
N TYR A 121 4.23 6.00 -6.98
CA TYR A 121 5.42 6.73 -7.40
C TYR A 121 5.09 7.79 -8.46
N ARG A 122 4.38 7.41 -9.53
CA ARG A 122 3.95 8.34 -10.59
C ARG A 122 3.13 9.50 -10.03
N GLN A 123 2.21 9.20 -9.12
CA GLN A 123 1.36 10.25 -8.57
C GLN A 123 2.12 11.21 -7.63
N MET A 124 3.13 10.73 -6.91
CA MET A 124 4.06 11.58 -6.17
C MET A 124 4.87 12.49 -7.10
N ARG A 125 5.41 11.94 -8.20
CA ARG A 125 6.14 12.71 -9.23
C ARG A 125 5.26 13.81 -9.82
N ARG A 126 3.98 13.53 -10.09
CA ARG A 126 3.00 14.53 -10.57
C ARG A 126 2.71 15.63 -9.58
N TRP A 127 2.85 15.39 -8.28
CA TRP A 127 2.73 16.43 -7.26
C TRP A 127 4.01 17.26 -7.10
N GLY A 128 5.05 17.00 -7.91
CA GLY A 128 6.31 17.73 -7.88
C GLY A 128 7.38 17.08 -7.00
N ALA A 129 7.16 15.85 -6.49
CA ALA A 129 8.20 15.15 -5.76
C ALA A 129 9.38 14.81 -6.67
N SER A 130 10.62 15.10 -6.25
CA SER A 130 11.81 14.62 -6.94
C SER A 130 11.91 13.08 -6.88
N PRO A 131 12.66 12.42 -7.78
CA PRO A 131 12.79 10.96 -7.75
C PRO A 131 13.35 10.46 -6.41
N ILE A 132 14.24 11.25 -5.82
CA ILE A 132 14.84 10.98 -4.51
C ILE A 132 13.78 11.04 -3.41
N VAL A 133 12.96 12.11 -3.38
CA VAL A 133 11.92 12.28 -2.36
C VAL A 133 10.88 11.16 -2.46
N ALA A 134 10.46 10.80 -3.67
CA ALA A 134 9.51 9.70 -3.88
C ALA A 134 10.10 8.34 -3.45
N SER A 135 11.35 8.06 -3.81
CA SER A 135 12.04 6.82 -3.43
C SER A 135 12.27 6.72 -1.92
N TRP A 136 12.68 7.83 -1.29
CA TRP A 136 12.85 7.95 0.15
C TRP A 136 11.54 7.74 0.91
N GLN A 137 10.45 8.36 0.43
CA GLN A 137 9.13 8.22 1.03
C GLN A 137 8.65 6.77 1.00
N LEU A 138 8.83 6.07 -0.11
CA LEU A 138 8.48 4.66 -0.26
C LEU A 138 9.30 3.78 0.69
N ALA A 139 10.62 4.03 0.77
CA ALA A 139 11.51 3.29 1.66
C ALA A 139 11.14 3.49 3.14
N ILE A 140 10.94 4.73 3.58
CA ILE A 140 10.55 5.04 4.96
C ILE A 140 9.17 4.48 5.30
N SER A 141 8.21 4.56 4.38
CA SER A 141 6.89 3.96 4.58
C SER A 141 6.99 2.45 4.79
N GLY A 142 7.89 1.78 4.04
CA GLY A 142 8.21 0.36 4.24
C GLY A 142 8.83 0.07 5.60
N VAL A 143 9.80 0.89 6.04
CA VAL A 143 10.41 0.77 7.37
C VAL A 143 9.38 0.94 8.48
N ILE A 144 8.56 1.98 8.41
CA ILE A 144 7.50 2.25 9.39
C ILE A 144 6.50 1.09 9.41
N ALA A 145 6.17 0.53 8.25
CA ALA A 145 5.29 -0.63 8.16
C ALA A 145 5.89 -1.87 8.85
N ALA A 146 7.15 -2.18 8.58
CA ALA A 146 7.85 -3.30 9.21
C ALA A 146 7.99 -3.09 10.73
N ALA A 147 8.33 -1.86 11.15
CA ALA A 147 8.43 -1.49 12.56
C ALA A 147 7.10 -1.65 13.29
N GLY A 148 6.00 -1.18 12.71
CA GLY A 148 4.67 -1.36 13.26
C GLY A 148 4.31 -2.83 13.44
N LEU A 149 4.63 -3.69 12.47
CA LEU A 149 4.39 -5.14 12.57
C LEU A 149 5.22 -5.79 13.67
N ALA A 150 6.50 -5.42 13.80
CA ALA A 150 7.36 -5.92 14.87
C ALA A 150 6.84 -5.51 16.24
N LEU A 151 6.42 -4.25 16.41
CA LEU A 151 5.84 -3.75 17.67
C LEU A 151 4.55 -4.49 18.03
N LEU A 152 3.67 -4.76 17.06
CA LEU A 152 2.45 -5.53 17.31
C LEU A 152 2.76 -6.98 17.70
N GLY A 153 3.69 -7.63 17.01
CA GLY A 153 4.10 -9.00 17.33
C GLY A 153 4.72 -9.13 18.73
N VAL A 154 5.64 -8.21 19.06
CA VAL A 154 6.26 -8.13 20.39
C VAL A 154 5.21 -7.80 21.46
N GLY A 155 4.38 -6.78 21.24
CA GLY A 155 3.34 -6.37 22.19
C GLY A 155 2.34 -7.49 22.46
N GLY A 156 1.91 -8.20 21.40
CA GLY A 156 1.05 -9.38 21.53
C GLY A 156 1.72 -10.51 22.33
N ALA A 157 2.99 -10.79 22.08
CA ALA A 157 3.74 -11.81 22.81
C ALA A 157 3.92 -11.49 24.30
N LEU A 158 4.21 -10.22 24.64
CA LEU A 158 4.29 -9.75 26.02
C LEU A 158 2.94 -9.85 26.73
N LEU A 159 1.85 -9.43 26.08
CA LEU A 159 0.49 -9.53 26.64
C LEU A 159 0.00 -10.97 26.79
N ALA A 160 0.51 -11.90 25.97
CA ALA A 160 0.24 -13.33 26.09
C ALA A 160 0.96 -13.99 27.28
N GLY A 161 1.79 -13.23 28.03
CA GLY A 161 2.62 -13.77 29.11
C GLY A 161 3.81 -14.61 28.62
N GLY A 162 4.14 -14.51 27.32
CA GLY A 162 5.29 -15.20 26.77
C GLY A 162 6.60 -14.59 27.26
N SER A 163 7.60 -15.43 27.54
CA SER A 163 8.98 -14.96 27.73
C SER A 163 9.52 -14.50 26.38
N VAL A 164 9.34 -13.22 26.05
CA VAL A 164 10.00 -12.64 24.88
C VAL A 164 11.48 -12.61 25.20
N SER A 165 12.26 -13.40 24.45
CA SER A 165 13.71 -13.40 24.59
C SER A 165 14.21 -11.96 24.51
N PRO A 166 15.04 -11.49 25.46
CA PRO A 166 15.64 -10.15 25.39
C PRO A 166 16.30 -9.91 24.04
N TYR A 167 16.86 -10.95 23.42
CA TYR A 167 17.42 -10.89 22.07
C TYR A 167 16.37 -10.60 20.99
N THR A 168 15.19 -11.20 21.03
CA THR A 168 14.11 -10.91 20.07
C THR A 168 13.61 -9.47 20.23
N LEU A 169 13.52 -8.99 21.47
CA LEU A 169 13.14 -7.62 21.78
C LEU A 169 14.21 -6.64 21.26
N ILE A 170 15.48 -6.90 21.57
CA ILE A 170 16.64 -6.08 21.16
C ILE A 170 16.83 -6.11 19.64
N ILE A 171 16.66 -7.26 18.98
CA ILE A 171 16.76 -7.37 17.52
C ILE A 171 15.59 -6.64 16.85
N SER A 172 14.38 -6.72 17.40
CA SER A 172 13.22 -6.02 16.84
C SER A 172 13.33 -4.50 17.03
N ILE A 173 13.58 -4.04 18.26
CA ILE A 173 13.76 -2.61 18.58
C ILE A 173 15.02 -2.07 17.91
N GLY A 174 16.12 -2.81 17.98
CA GLY A 174 17.40 -2.47 17.36
C GLY A 174 17.33 -2.49 15.84
N GLY A 175 16.58 -3.40 15.22
CA GLY A 175 16.33 -3.42 13.78
C GLY A 175 15.50 -2.22 13.33
N VAL A 176 14.43 -1.88 14.06
CA VAL A 176 13.65 -0.66 13.81
C VAL A 176 14.50 0.59 14.00
N ALA A 177 15.26 0.68 15.09
CA ALA A 177 16.16 1.79 15.36
C ALA A 177 17.27 1.89 14.31
N ALA A 178 17.83 0.76 13.86
CA ALA A 178 18.83 0.69 12.81
C ALA A 178 18.26 1.09 11.45
N LEU A 179 17.01 0.74 11.13
CA LEU A 179 16.35 1.15 9.89
C LEU A 179 15.98 2.64 9.92
N ILE A 180 15.51 3.17 11.05
CA ILE A 180 15.28 4.61 11.25
C ILE A 180 16.61 5.35 11.16
N TYR A 181 17.65 4.84 11.81
CA TYR A 181 19.00 5.39 11.77
C TYR A 181 19.55 5.35 10.34
N ALA A 182 19.47 4.22 9.64
CA ALA A 182 19.91 4.06 8.26
C ALA A 182 19.15 5.01 7.32
N GLY A 183 17.83 5.15 7.48
CA GLY A 183 17.03 6.11 6.72
C GLY A 183 17.46 7.56 7.00
N SER A 184 17.70 7.90 8.26
CA SER A 184 18.19 9.23 8.66
C SER A 184 19.64 9.50 8.25
N TYR A 185 20.48 8.48 8.22
CA TYR A 185 21.89 8.52 7.85
C TYR A 185 22.02 8.66 6.33
N ALA A 186 21.24 7.88 5.58
CA ALA A 186 21.06 8.01 4.14
C ALA A 186 20.61 9.43 3.74
N SER A 187 19.71 10.04 4.52
CA SER A 187 19.30 11.44 4.32
C SER A 187 20.37 12.48 4.69
N LYS A 188 21.30 12.15 5.58
CA LYS A 188 22.36 13.06 6.07
C LYS A 188 23.71 12.91 5.36
N HIS A 189 23.93 11.78 4.67
CA HIS A 189 25.18 11.48 3.93
C HIS A 189 24.87 11.02 2.49
N PRO A 190 24.46 11.95 1.60
CA PRO A 190 24.12 11.66 0.20
C PRO A 190 25.27 10.95 -0.56
N ASP A 191 26.51 11.29 -0.23
CA ASP A 191 27.73 10.78 -0.87
C ASP A 191 27.96 9.27 -0.66
N SER A 192 27.41 8.70 0.41
CA SER A 192 27.49 7.25 0.67
C SER A 192 26.51 6.46 -0.20
N ILE A 193 25.36 7.06 -0.56
CA ILE A 193 24.41 6.45 -1.49
C ILE A 193 24.92 6.58 -2.92
N ALA A 194 25.53 7.73 -3.25
CA ALA A 194 26.20 7.98 -4.52
C ALA A 194 27.20 6.88 -4.90
N SER A 195 27.98 6.44 -3.93
CA SER A 195 29.03 5.44 -4.12
C SER A 195 28.47 4.01 -4.24
N VAL A 196 27.38 3.69 -3.53
CA VAL A 196 26.68 2.40 -3.68
C VAL A 196 25.90 2.34 -5.00
N VAL A 197 25.20 3.40 -5.38
CA VAL A 197 24.49 3.54 -6.66
C VAL A 197 25.50 3.54 -7.81
N GLY A 198 26.60 4.28 -7.69
CA GLY A 198 27.70 4.29 -8.65
C GLY A 198 28.34 2.90 -8.81
N TRP A 199 28.50 2.15 -7.71
CA TRP A 199 28.98 0.77 -7.78
C TRP A 199 27.98 -0.18 -8.47
N LEU A 200 26.68 -0.03 -8.20
CA LEU A 200 25.63 -0.84 -8.83
C LEU A 200 25.48 -0.51 -10.33
N VAL A 201 25.53 0.77 -10.70
CA VAL A 201 25.52 1.25 -12.09
C VAL A 201 26.77 0.77 -12.80
N ALA A 202 27.96 0.89 -12.20
CA ALA A 202 29.20 0.38 -12.78
C ALA A 202 29.16 -1.14 -12.98
N LYS A 203 28.53 -1.89 -12.06
CA LYS A 203 28.35 -3.34 -12.18
C LYS A 203 27.33 -3.69 -13.27
N TYR A 204 26.23 -2.95 -13.37
CA TYR A 204 25.22 -3.10 -14.41
C TYR A 204 25.76 -2.76 -15.81
N ASN A 205 26.48 -1.64 -15.93
CA ASN A 205 27.15 -1.20 -17.17
C ASN A 205 28.24 -2.19 -17.58
N ARG A 206 28.95 -2.81 -16.63
CA ARG A 206 29.89 -3.91 -16.89
C ARG A 206 29.21 -5.16 -17.45
N ILE A 207 28.01 -5.49 -16.98
CA ILE A 207 27.21 -6.61 -17.50
C ILE A 207 26.65 -6.28 -18.90
N ARG A 208 26.27 -5.03 -19.14
CA ARG A 208 25.77 -4.51 -20.43
C ARG A 208 26.87 -4.15 -21.45
N LYS A 209 28.16 -4.27 -21.10
CA LYS A 209 29.32 -3.84 -21.90
C LYS A 209 29.29 -2.36 -22.32
N GLN A 210 28.74 -1.49 -21.47
CA GLN A 210 28.80 -0.04 -21.67
C GLN A 210 29.96 0.60 -20.89
N PRO A 211 30.47 1.77 -21.32
CA PRO A 211 31.52 2.51 -20.63
C PRO A 211 31.18 2.81 -19.15
N ARG A 212 32.20 2.84 -18.29
CA ARG A 212 32.05 2.94 -16.82
C ARG A 212 31.50 4.29 -16.33
N ASP A 213 31.61 5.34 -17.14
CA ASP A 213 31.29 6.73 -16.75
C ASP A 213 29.97 7.25 -17.36
N THR A 214 29.24 6.44 -18.14
CA THR A 214 27.93 6.84 -18.67
C THR A 214 26.93 6.99 -17.50
N GLY A 215 26.50 8.23 -17.20
CA GLY A 215 25.50 8.56 -16.17
C GLY A 215 26.03 9.17 -14.86
N MET A 216 27.36 9.29 -14.67
CA MET A 216 27.95 9.79 -13.41
C MET A 216 27.76 11.30 -13.17
N GLU A 217 27.69 12.12 -14.23
CA GLU A 217 27.36 13.56 -14.11
C GLU A 217 25.91 13.81 -13.66
N HIS A 218 24.98 12.91 -14.01
CA HIS A 218 23.58 12.97 -13.58
C HIS A 218 23.40 12.55 -12.12
N VAL A 219 24.14 11.53 -11.69
CA VAL A 219 24.19 11.12 -10.28
C VAL A 219 24.64 12.31 -9.42
N ASN A 220 25.68 13.04 -9.83
CA ASN A 220 26.16 14.22 -9.09
C ASN A 220 25.14 15.38 -9.03
N LYS A 221 24.36 15.63 -10.10
CA LYS A 221 23.28 16.64 -10.08
C LYS A 221 22.09 16.24 -9.19
N ILE A 222 21.75 14.95 -9.17
CA ILE A 222 20.70 14.38 -8.31
C ILE A 222 21.14 14.46 -6.83
N ILE A 223 22.41 14.19 -6.54
CA ILE A 223 22.98 14.25 -5.18
C ILE A 223 23.06 15.69 -4.65
N HIS A 224 23.38 16.67 -5.49
CA HIS A 224 23.41 18.08 -5.10
C HIS A 224 22.04 18.72 -4.87
N GLN A 225 20.94 18.02 -5.16
CA GLN A 225 19.56 18.45 -4.83
C GLN A 225 19.04 17.92 -3.48
N VAL A 226 19.88 17.24 -2.70
CA VAL A 226 19.53 16.68 -1.37
C VAL A 226 19.61 17.74 -0.26
N GLU A 227 19.67 19.02 -0.58
CA GLU A 227 19.53 20.08 0.42
C GLU A 227 18.08 20.15 0.93
N SER A 228 17.94 19.84 2.23
CA SER A 228 16.84 20.21 3.14
C SER A 228 15.66 19.24 3.31
N VAL A 229 15.89 17.94 3.48
CA VAL A 229 14.92 17.09 4.22
C VAL A 229 15.29 17.09 5.71
N GLN A 230 14.98 18.19 6.40
CA GLN A 230 15.00 18.24 7.86
C GLN A 230 13.60 17.83 8.36
N LEU A 231 13.42 16.56 8.75
CA LEU A 231 12.25 16.22 9.57
C LEU A 231 12.45 16.89 10.93
N SER A 232 11.64 17.91 11.20
CA SER A 232 11.48 18.40 12.56
C SER A 232 11.05 17.25 13.47
N ALA A 233 11.56 17.19 14.70
CA ALA A 233 11.17 16.16 15.67
C ALA A 233 9.63 16.08 15.86
N LYS A 234 8.93 17.20 15.63
CA LYS A 234 7.47 17.28 15.62
C LYS A 234 6.84 16.53 14.46
N ASP A 235 7.40 16.61 13.26
CA ASP A 235 6.91 15.89 12.08
C ASP A 235 7.17 14.39 12.17
N ALA A 236 8.30 14.01 12.77
CA ALA A 236 8.57 12.61 13.08
C ALA A 236 7.55 12.04 14.10
N ALA A 237 7.25 12.80 15.17
CA ALA A 237 6.28 12.39 16.19
C ALA A 237 4.85 12.29 15.61
N LEU A 238 4.44 13.25 14.78
CA LEU A 238 3.14 13.21 14.12
C LEU A 238 3.04 12.06 13.11
N THR A 239 4.09 11.81 12.32
CA THR A 239 4.15 10.65 11.41
C THR A 239 4.03 9.34 12.18
N PHE A 240 4.69 9.22 13.33
CA PHE A 240 4.57 8.06 14.21
C PHE A 240 3.16 7.91 14.76
N LEU A 241 2.51 9.01 15.17
CA LEU A 241 1.12 8.98 15.65
C LEU A 241 0.15 8.51 14.55
N TRP A 242 0.32 8.98 13.30
CA TRP A 242 -0.51 8.52 12.18
C TRP A 242 -0.23 7.07 11.79
N ALA A 243 1.03 6.63 11.89
CA ALA A 243 1.39 5.24 11.68
C ALA A 243 0.77 4.34 12.76
N PHE A 244 0.76 4.78 14.01
CA PHE A 244 0.11 4.09 15.11
C PHE A 244 -1.41 4.03 14.91
N ASP A 245 -2.06 5.14 14.55
CA ASP A 245 -3.49 5.20 14.25
C ASP A 245 -3.90 4.23 13.13
N HIS A 246 -3.13 4.21 12.04
CA HIS A 246 -3.32 3.24 10.94
C HIS A 246 -3.26 1.79 11.45
N ARG A 247 -2.26 1.46 12.27
CA ARG A 247 -2.07 0.10 12.79
C ARG A 247 -3.13 -0.28 13.83
N ALA A 248 -3.49 0.64 14.70
CA ALA A 248 -4.56 0.46 15.67
C ALA A 248 -5.90 0.24 14.97
N GLY A 249 -6.20 1.03 13.93
CA GLY A 249 -7.40 0.87 13.11
C GLY A 249 -7.46 -0.48 12.39
N ASP A 250 -6.34 -0.96 11.85
CA ASP A 250 -6.29 -2.28 11.22
C ASP A 250 -6.53 -3.43 12.23
N VAL A 251 -5.94 -3.37 13.43
CA VAL A 251 -6.18 -4.37 14.48
C VAL A 251 -7.61 -4.28 15.01
N ALA A 252 -8.14 -3.07 15.19
CA ALA A 252 -9.53 -2.85 15.60
C ALA A 252 -10.52 -3.37 14.56
N CYS A 253 -10.22 -3.21 13.25
CA CYS A 253 -11.00 -3.80 12.16
C CYS A 253 -11.10 -5.32 12.31
N LEU A 254 -9.99 -6.00 12.59
CA LEU A 254 -9.98 -7.44 12.86
C LEU A 254 -10.76 -7.79 14.13
N ALA A 255 -10.57 -7.05 15.22
CA ALA A 255 -11.30 -7.28 16.48
C ALA A 255 -12.82 -7.13 16.29
N PHE A 256 -13.26 -6.07 15.63
CA PHE A 256 -14.68 -5.84 15.33
C PHE A 256 -15.25 -6.88 14.37
N ALA A 257 -14.45 -7.44 13.46
CA ALA A 257 -14.87 -8.58 12.66
C ALA A 257 -15.12 -9.84 13.52
N CYS A 258 -14.30 -10.09 14.54
CA CYS A 258 -14.56 -11.16 15.51
C CYS A 258 -15.85 -10.89 16.32
N TYR A 259 -16.03 -9.67 16.84
CA TYR A 259 -17.24 -9.32 17.59
C TYR A 259 -18.50 -9.36 16.73
N ALA A 260 -18.41 -9.06 15.44
CA ALA A 260 -19.54 -9.13 14.51
C ALA A 260 -20.12 -10.54 14.37
N VAL A 261 -19.30 -11.58 14.56
CA VAL A 261 -19.72 -12.99 14.51
C VAL A 261 -19.92 -13.60 15.91
N GLY A 262 -19.99 -12.77 16.95
CA GLY A 262 -20.20 -13.19 18.34
C GLY A 262 -18.98 -13.86 18.98
N ALA A 263 -17.78 -13.70 18.41
CA ALA A 263 -16.55 -14.22 19.01
C ALA A 263 -15.95 -13.21 20.00
N ASP A 264 -15.29 -13.73 21.05
CA ASP A 264 -14.57 -12.92 22.03
C ASP A 264 -13.06 -13.23 21.96
N PRO A 265 -12.31 -12.54 21.08
CA PRO A 265 -10.89 -12.80 20.87
C PRO A 265 -10.02 -12.27 22.01
N ARG A 266 -8.99 -13.02 22.39
CA ARG A 266 -7.93 -12.49 23.26
C ARG A 266 -7.13 -11.42 22.53
N LEU A 267 -7.00 -10.22 23.12
CA LEU A 267 -6.27 -9.08 22.54
C LEU A 267 -4.82 -9.45 22.15
N ALA A 268 -4.11 -10.19 23.02
CA ALA A 268 -2.76 -10.66 22.75
C ALA A 268 -2.68 -11.51 21.46
N GLY A 269 -3.65 -12.41 21.28
CA GLY A 269 -3.76 -13.25 20.10
C GLY A 269 -4.11 -12.48 18.84
N LEU A 270 -4.96 -11.44 18.93
CA LEU A 270 -5.26 -10.57 17.78
C LEU A 270 -4.03 -9.85 17.26
N LEU A 271 -3.21 -9.30 18.16
CA LEU A 271 -1.98 -8.60 17.81
C LEU A 271 -1.00 -9.53 17.09
N ILE A 272 -0.81 -10.74 17.63
CA ILE A 272 0.04 -11.78 17.03
C ILE A 272 -0.51 -12.23 15.68
N THR A 273 -1.80 -12.57 15.63
CA THR A 273 -2.50 -12.99 14.40
C THR A 273 -2.35 -11.96 13.30
N PHE A 274 -2.58 -10.69 13.63
CA PHE A 274 -2.47 -9.61 12.67
C PHE A 274 -1.03 -9.42 12.17
N ALA A 275 -0.04 -9.48 13.06
CA ALA A 275 1.37 -9.38 12.71
C ALA A 275 1.79 -10.52 11.76
N ILE A 276 1.44 -11.77 12.10
CA ILE A 276 1.73 -12.95 11.27
C ILE A 276 1.02 -12.84 9.92
N GLY A 277 -0.28 -12.53 9.92
CA GLY A 277 -1.08 -12.42 8.69
C GLY A 277 -0.53 -11.39 7.71
N LYS A 278 -0.16 -10.20 8.20
CA LYS A 278 0.45 -9.17 7.36
C LYS A 278 1.86 -9.55 6.89
N ALA A 279 2.66 -10.24 7.71
CA ALA A 279 3.99 -10.71 7.30
C ALA A 279 3.89 -11.76 6.17
N VAL A 280 3.01 -12.74 6.30
CA VAL A 280 2.74 -13.74 5.25
C VAL A 280 2.21 -13.05 3.97
N GLY A 281 1.38 -12.02 4.12
CA GLY A 281 0.86 -11.25 3.00
C GLY A 281 1.91 -10.49 2.17
N THR A 282 3.13 -10.32 2.66
CA THR A 282 4.23 -9.71 1.87
C THR A 282 4.89 -10.67 0.89
N ILE A 283 4.64 -11.98 1.00
CA ILE A 283 5.24 -12.99 0.13
C ILE A 283 4.61 -12.85 -1.28
N PRO A 284 5.41 -12.55 -2.34
CA PRO A 284 4.88 -12.23 -3.67
C PRO A 284 4.22 -13.39 -4.42
N LEU A 285 4.15 -14.59 -3.84
CA LEU A 285 3.87 -15.84 -4.54
C LEU A 285 2.38 -16.08 -4.84
N ALA A 286 1.46 -15.23 -4.35
CA ALA A 286 0.03 -15.34 -4.67
C ALA A 286 -0.61 -13.97 -4.94
N PRO A 287 -1.31 -13.77 -6.07
CA PRO A 287 -2.08 -12.55 -6.32
C PRO A 287 -3.16 -12.39 -5.22
N GLY A 288 -3.18 -11.23 -4.57
CA GLY A 288 -4.11 -10.92 -3.46
C GLY A 288 -3.81 -11.62 -2.12
N GLY A 289 -2.76 -12.44 -2.04
CA GLY A 289 -2.39 -13.20 -0.85
C GLY A 289 -3.46 -14.20 -0.38
N LEU A 290 -4.50 -14.46 -1.19
CA LEU A 290 -5.76 -15.10 -0.79
C LEU A 290 -5.52 -16.42 -0.04
N VAL A 291 -5.01 -17.43 -0.73
CA VAL A 291 -4.87 -18.79 -0.16
C VAL A 291 -4.00 -18.83 1.11
N PHE A 292 -2.86 -18.15 1.12
CA PHE A 292 -1.93 -18.21 2.26
C PHE A 292 -2.38 -17.36 3.43
N VAL A 293 -2.88 -16.15 3.18
CA VAL A 293 -3.31 -15.24 4.23
C VAL A 293 -4.61 -15.73 4.88
N ASP A 294 -5.53 -16.35 4.13
CA ASP A 294 -6.78 -16.88 4.72
C ASP A 294 -6.52 -18.07 5.62
N ALA A 295 -5.72 -19.04 5.16
CA ALA A 295 -5.34 -20.18 5.98
C ALA A 295 -4.56 -19.73 7.23
N THR A 296 -3.64 -18.78 7.08
CA THR A 296 -2.85 -18.24 8.20
C THR A 296 -3.74 -17.50 9.18
N LEU A 297 -4.65 -16.65 8.71
CA LEU A 297 -5.55 -15.86 9.55
C LEU A 297 -6.47 -16.78 10.35
N ILE A 298 -7.09 -17.78 9.72
CA ILE A 298 -7.96 -18.75 10.41
C ILE A 298 -7.15 -19.57 11.43
N ALA A 299 -5.97 -20.05 11.05
CA ALA A 299 -5.12 -20.85 11.93
C ALA A 299 -4.64 -20.05 13.15
N THR A 300 -4.25 -18.78 12.95
CA THR A 300 -3.74 -17.92 14.02
C THR A 300 -4.85 -17.38 14.91
N LEU A 301 -6.03 -17.06 14.36
CA LEU A 301 -7.22 -16.73 15.17
C LEU A 301 -7.63 -17.90 16.07
N THR A 302 -7.57 -19.13 15.55
CA THR A 302 -7.87 -20.34 16.33
C THR A 302 -6.83 -20.58 17.42
N SER A 303 -5.55 -20.59 17.04
CA SER A 303 -4.45 -20.99 17.93
C SER A 303 -4.00 -19.91 18.92
N THR A 304 -4.03 -18.64 18.53
CA THR A 304 -3.48 -17.54 19.36
C THR A 304 -4.59 -16.68 19.98
N ALA A 305 -5.64 -16.36 19.23
CA ALA A 305 -6.77 -15.58 19.76
C ALA A 305 -7.81 -16.45 20.48
N GLY A 306 -7.73 -17.78 20.34
CA GLY A 306 -8.52 -18.75 21.10
C GLY A 306 -9.93 -18.97 20.54
N LEU A 307 -10.16 -18.64 19.27
CA LEU A 307 -11.48 -18.78 18.66
C LEU A 307 -11.76 -20.25 18.27
N PRO A 308 -13.01 -20.72 18.42
CA PRO A 308 -13.48 -21.91 17.72
C PRO A 308 -13.26 -21.80 16.21
N ALA A 309 -12.96 -22.91 15.53
CA ALA A 309 -12.64 -22.90 14.10
C ALA A 309 -13.75 -22.27 13.24
N SER A 310 -15.02 -22.53 13.55
CA SER A 310 -16.16 -21.93 12.86
C SER A 310 -16.22 -20.41 13.01
N GLN A 311 -15.99 -19.90 14.22
CA GLN A 311 -15.92 -18.45 14.49
C GLN A 311 -14.69 -17.81 13.84
N ALA A 312 -13.54 -18.49 13.82
CA ALA A 312 -12.33 -18.00 13.16
C ALA A 312 -12.53 -17.86 11.64
N VAL A 313 -13.19 -18.83 11.00
CA VAL A 313 -13.57 -18.77 9.57
C VAL A 313 -14.52 -17.61 9.32
N ALA A 314 -15.58 -17.48 10.12
CA ALA A 314 -16.57 -16.41 9.96
C ALA A 314 -15.93 -15.01 10.17
N ALA A 315 -15.11 -14.83 11.20
CA ALA A 315 -14.41 -13.58 11.48
C ALA A 315 -13.42 -13.23 10.36
N ALA A 316 -12.65 -14.21 9.86
CA ALA A 316 -11.75 -14.02 8.73
C ALA A 316 -12.51 -13.56 7.48
N PHE A 317 -13.68 -14.13 7.22
CA PHE A 317 -14.54 -13.74 6.10
C PHE A 317 -15.05 -12.30 6.24
N VAL A 318 -15.58 -11.92 7.41
CA VAL A 318 -16.03 -10.54 7.67
C VAL A 318 -14.87 -9.56 7.51
N TYR A 319 -13.71 -9.87 8.11
CA TYR A 319 -12.51 -9.04 8.01
C TYR A 319 -12.04 -8.87 6.57
N ARG A 320 -12.02 -9.92 5.75
CA ARG A 320 -11.69 -9.85 4.32
C ARG A 320 -12.73 -9.09 3.51
N GLY A 321 -14.01 -9.30 3.81
CA GLY A 321 -15.12 -8.55 3.23
C GLY A 321 -14.92 -7.04 3.36
N VAL A 322 -14.49 -6.60 4.55
CA VAL A 322 -14.27 -5.18 4.84
C VAL A 322 -12.88 -4.70 4.39
N SER A 323 -11.80 -5.33 4.83
CA SER A 323 -10.43 -4.84 4.65
C SER A 323 -9.88 -5.05 3.23
N PHE A 324 -10.42 -6.03 2.49
CA PHE A 324 -9.94 -6.41 1.16
C PHE A 324 -10.97 -6.09 0.09
N ILE A 325 -12.15 -6.69 0.15
CA ILE A 325 -13.17 -6.58 -0.90
C ILE A 325 -13.74 -5.16 -0.95
N LEU A 326 -14.26 -4.65 0.16
CA LEU A 326 -14.86 -3.32 0.21
C LEU A 326 -13.83 -2.23 -0.14
N VAL A 327 -12.59 -2.34 0.37
CA VAL A 327 -11.51 -1.40 0.02
C VAL A 327 -11.18 -1.47 -1.47
N ALA A 328 -11.14 -2.64 -2.09
CA ALA A 328 -10.94 -2.78 -3.53
C ALA A 328 -12.06 -2.10 -4.34
N ILE A 329 -13.31 -2.31 -3.94
CA ILE A 329 -14.49 -1.69 -4.58
C ILE A 329 -14.39 -0.18 -4.50
N VAL A 330 -14.23 0.35 -3.29
CA VAL A 330 -14.13 1.80 -3.05
C VAL A 330 -12.94 2.38 -3.80
N GLY A 331 -11.79 1.70 -3.80
CA GLY A 331 -10.59 2.15 -4.48
C GLY A 331 -10.70 2.18 -5.99
N TRP A 332 -11.35 1.18 -6.61
CA TRP A 332 -11.64 1.22 -8.04
C TRP A 332 -12.66 2.31 -8.41
N ILE A 333 -13.68 2.54 -7.57
CA ILE A 333 -14.61 3.66 -7.74
C ILE A 333 -13.82 4.98 -7.72
N VAL A 334 -13.08 5.24 -6.65
CA VAL A 334 -12.23 6.43 -6.52
C VAL A 334 -11.29 6.57 -7.73
N PHE A 335 -10.68 5.46 -8.16
CA PHE A 335 -9.76 5.46 -9.27
C PHE A 335 -10.39 5.91 -10.59
N LEU A 336 -11.54 5.30 -10.92
CA LEU A 336 -12.27 5.56 -12.16
C LEU A 336 -12.89 6.96 -12.24
N PHE A 337 -13.22 7.57 -11.09
CA PHE A 337 -13.80 8.91 -11.04
C PHE A 337 -12.75 10.03 -10.98
N LEU A 338 -11.66 9.84 -10.21
CA LEU A 338 -10.69 10.91 -9.97
C LEU A 338 -9.49 10.90 -10.91
N PHE A 339 -8.96 9.73 -11.29
CA PHE A 339 -7.74 9.67 -12.11
C PHE A 339 -8.02 9.52 -13.61
N ARG A 340 -9.28 9.30 -14.01
CA ARG A 340 -9.66 9.15 -15.42
C ARG A 340 -9.76 10.48 -16.18
N LYS A 341 -9.98 11.61 -15.49
CA LYS A 341 -10.16 12.92 -16.15
C LYS A 341 -8.87 13.50 -16.73
N THR A 342 -7.72 12.92 -16.41
CA THR A 342 -6.39 13.45 -16.75
C THR A 342 -5.66 12.60 -17.80
N GLN A 343 -6.35 11.65 -18.45
CA GLN A 343 -5.72 10.61 -19.29
C GLN A 343 -4.96 11.16 -20.53
N GLY A 344 -5.27 12.38 -20.98
CA GLY A 344 -4.51 13.08 -22.02
C GLY A 344 -3.15 13.56 -21.50
N ASP A 345 -3.17 14.34 -20.41
CA ASP A 345 -1.98 14.78 -19.69
C ASP A 345 -1.18 13.59 -19.11
N ASP A 346 -1.84 12.48 -18.80
CA ASP A 346 -1.19 11.27 -18.28
C ASP A 346 -0.25 10.64 -19.31
N LEU A 347 -0.67 10.60 -20.58
CA LEU A 347 0.14 10.07 -21.68
C LEU A 347 1.28 11.01 -22.02
N GLU A 348 1.04 12.32 -22.02
CA GLU A 348 2.07 13.32 -22.26
C GLU A 348 3.11 13.31 -21.14
N PHE A 349 2.68 13.26 -19.89
CA PHE A 349 3.56 13.11 -18.72
C PHE A 349 4.32 11.78 -18.71
N ASP A 350 3.67 10.67 -19.08
CA ASP A 350 4.34 9.36 -19.20
C ASP A 350 5.42 9.40 -20.29
N VAL A 351 5.13 10.03 -21.45
CA VAL A 351 6.12 10.23 -22.53
C VAL A 351 7.24 11.18 -22.08
N GLU A 352 6.95 12.23 -21.33
CA GLU A 352 7.96 13.13 -20.78
C GLU A 352 8.84 12.45 -19.72
N LEU A 353 8.26 11.64 -18.84
CA LEU A 353 9.01 10.81 -17.88
C LEU A 353 9.89 9.81 -18.59
N GLU A 354 9.35 9.04 -19.55
CA GLU A 354 10.14 8.09 -20.34
C GLU A 354 11.21 8.79 -21.18
N ARG A 355 10.96 10.02 -21.63
CA ARG A 355 11.94 10.82 -22.37
C ARG A 355 13.00 11.42 -21.44
N GLN A 356 12.65 11.82 -20.22
CA GLN A 356 13.61 12.20 -19.19
C GLN A 356 14.45 10.98 -18.81
N GLU A 357 13.84 9.87 -18.42
CA GLU A 357 14.52 8.62 -18.08
C GLU A 357 15.39 8.07 -19.23
N ARG A 358 14.98 8.23 -20.49
CA ARG A 358 15.79 7.84 -21.67
C ARG A 358 16.87 8.85 -22.05
N ASN A 359 16.67 10.13 -21.76
CA ASN A 359 17.70 11.15 -21.94
C ASN A 359 18.72 11.12 -20.76
N ASP A 360 18.31 10.55 -19.63
CA ASP A 360 19.10 10.38 -18.40
C ASP A 360 19.82 9.03 -18.33
N ALA A 361 19.49 8.05 -19.20
CA ALA A 361 20.07 6.69 -19.31
C ALA A 361 21.13 6.56 -20.40
#